data_AF-A0AAX3M8V8-F1
#
_entry.id   AF-A0AAX3M8V8-F1
#
_cell.length_a   1.000
_cell.length_b   1.000
_cell.length_c   1.000
_cell.angle_alpha   90.00
_cell.angle_beta   90.00
_cell.angle_gamma   90.00
#
_symmetry.space_group_name_H-M   'P 1'
#
loop_
_entity.id
_entity.type
_entity.pdbx_description
1 polymer ?
#
loop_
_entity_poly.entity_id
_entity_poly.type
_entity_poly.pdbx_seq_one_letter_code
_entity_poly.pdbx_strand_id
1 'polypeptide(L)'
;MKLLKYVFSLIIYFIFSLSLFAEINFSNDFKLSIKKNFSDMDIKLMYTELCLNDKVSFSCFNNAMHGLEKIEDLEIFDNSNNNLLVMVDYTKPSTEERLFIIDLRKKQLLISSLVTHGRGTGDLYATKFSNKNNSYSTSSGFYLTGNIYNGKHGESLELYGLEKGKNDNAKKRTIVMHSAYYANKAFAEKYGRLGRSKGCLALPTDLNAKIINLISGGVVLYVHTNFDENKEYDFSKLLSKSF
;
A
#
# COMPACT_ATOMS: atom_id res chain seq x y z
N MET A 1 67.47 32.63 2.33
CA MET A 1 66.78 31.79 3.35
C MET A 1 65.37 32.25 3.73
N LYS A 2 65.00 33.54 3.67
CA LYS A 2 63.62 33.99 4.00
C LYS A 2 62.58 33.63 2.94
N LEU A 3 62.94 33.66 1.65
CA LEU A 3 62.01 33.36 0.54
C LEU A 3 61.54 31.88 0.53
N LEU A 4 62.41 30.95 0.93
CA LEU A 4 62.09 29.52 0.94
C LEU A 4 61.05 29.14 2.01
N LYS A 5 60.99 29.89 3.12
CA LYS A 5 59.98 29.68 4.19
C LYS A 5 58.57 30.10 3.75
N TYR A 6 58.45 31.17 2.94
CA TYR A 6 57.16 31.62 2.43
C TYR A 6 56.58 30.67 1.39
N VAL A 7 57.43 30.09 0.52
CA VAL A 7 57.00 29.08 -0.45
C VAL A 7 56.53 27.80 0.25
N PHE A 8 57.23 27.36 1.30
CA PHE A 8 56.80 26.20 2.09
C PHE A 8 55.49 26.45 2.85
N SER A 9 55.28 27.67 3.36
CA SER A 9 54.05 28.05 4.06
C SER A 9 52.84 28.15 3.12
N LEU A 10 53.03 28.56 1.86
CA LEU A 10 51.96 28.61 0.85
C LEU A 10 51.55 27.20 0.39
N ILE A 11 52.51 26.28 0.23
CA ILE A 11 52.22 24.90 -0.20
C ILE A 11 51.44 24.14 0.88
N ILE A 12 51.74 24.36 2.16
CA ILE A 12 50.99 23.75 3.27
C ILE A 12 49.55 24.27 3.31
N TYR A 13 49.33 25.58 3.13
CA TYR A 13 47.98 26.14 3.07
C TYR A 13 47.20 25.66 1.84
N PHE A 14 47.87 25.47 0.69
CA PHE A 14 47.23 24.94 -0.51
C PHE A 14 46.79 23.49 -0.30
N ILE A 15 47.63 22.64 0.30
CA ILE A 15 47.30 21.24 0.61
C ILE A 15 46.21 21.15 1.68
N PHE A 16 46.23 22.02 2.70
CA PHE A 16 45.20 22.06 3.74
C PHE A 16 43.85 22.60 3.23
N SER A 17 43.87 23.53 2.25
CA SER A 17 42.67 24.01 1.58
C SER A 17 42.09 22.98 0.61
N LEU A 18 42.94 22.17 -0.04
CA LEU A 18 42.50 21.06 -0.88
C LEU A 18 41.88 19.92 -0.06
N SER A 19 42.33 19.69 1.19
CA SER A 19 41.71 18.71 2.08
C SER A 19 40.36 19.13 2.67
N LEU A 20 39.95 20.41 2.53
CA LEU A 20 38.58 20.85 2.84
C LEU A 20 37.63 20.76 1.64
N PHE A 21 38.17 20.60 0.41
CA PHE A 21 37.43 20.37 -0.83
C PHE A 21 37.63 18.96 -1.39
N ALA A 22 38.15 18.03 -0.58
CA ALA A 22 37.76 16.65 -0.75
C ALA A 22 36.28 16.60 -0.34
N GLU A 23 35.40 16.82 -1.32
CA GLU A 23 34.04 16.33 -1.28
C GLU A 23 34.11 14.98 -0.57
N ILE A 24 33.48 14.94 0.59
CA ILE A 24 32.96 13.72 1.14
C ILE A 24 31.97 13.27 0.06
N ASN A 25 32.49 12.57 -0.96
CA ASN A 25 31.78 11.56 -1.70
C ASN A 25 31.44 10.52 -0.65
N PHE A 26 30.45 10.86 0.18
CA PHE A 26 29.70 9.89 0.93
C PHE A 26 29.05 9.10 -0.17
N SER A 27 29.71 7.99 -0.50
CA SER A 27 29.26 7.02 -1.45
C SER A 27 27.74 6.91 -1.28
N ASN A 28 27.01 7.12 -2.37
CA ASN A 28 25.57 6.85 -2.49
C ASN A 28 25.24 5.34 -2.28
N ASP A 29 26.11 4.62 -1.59
CA ASP A 29 26.06 3.21 -1.24
C ASP A 29 25.83 2.97 0.24
N PHE A 30 25.50 4.00 1.03
CA PHE A 30 24.72 3.77 2.24
C PHE A 30 23.25 3.48 1.89
N LYS A 31 23.06 2.49 1.01
CA LYS A 31 21.87 1.65 0.99
C LYS A 31 21.95 0.74 2.23
N LEU A 32 22.10 1.34 3.42
CA LEU A 32 21.55 0.71 4.59
C LEU A 32 20.07 0.72 4.31
N SER A 33 19.52 -0.44 4.02
CA SER A 33 18.16 -0.78 4.37
C SER A 33 18.00 -0.48 5.86
N ILE A 34 17.78 0.79 6.21
CA ILE A 34 17.23 1.16 7.50
C ILE A 34 15.84 0.54 7.45
N LYS A 35 15.77 -0.67 8.01
CA LYS A 35 14.56 -1.40 8.26
C LYS A 35 13.60 -0.42 8.92
N LYS A 36 12.53 -0.06 8.22
CA LYS A 36 11.54 0.91 8.72
C LYS A 36 10.86 0.25 9.92
N ASN A 37 11.38 0.50 11.12
CA ASN A 37 10.71 0.15 12.36
C ASN A 37 10.09 1.45 12.88
N PHE A 38 8.85 1.72 12.49
CA PHE A 38 8.05 2.80 13.03
C PHE A 38 7.60 2.41 14.44
N SER A 39 7.89 3.26 15.42
CA SER A 39 7.25 3.12 16.72
C SER A 39 5.76 3.45 16.62
N ASP A 40 4.95 2.99 17.59
CA ASP A 40 3.53 3.35 17.67
C ASP A 40 3.32 4.88 17.66
N MET A 41 4.27 5.63 18.24
CA MET A 41 4.26 7.09 18.22
C MET A 41 4.50 7.65 16.82
N ASP A 42 5.44 7.08 16.06
CA ASP A 42 5.72 7.48 14.68
C ASP A 42 4.51 7.24 13.76
N ILE A 43 3.86 6.08 13.91
CA ILE A 43 2.63 5.75 13.17
C ILE A 43 1.53 6.76 13.49
N LYS A 44 1.33 7.09 14.77
CA LYS A 44 0.31 8.05 15.20
C LYS A 44 0.58 9.47 14.72
N LEU A 45 1.84 9.91 14.73
CA LEU A 45 2.25 11.20 14.18
C LEU A 45 1.99 11.24 12.67
N MET A 46 2.42 10.22 11.94
CA MET A 46 2.23 10.14 10.49
C MET A 46 0.74 10.12 10.11
N TYR A 47 -0.10 9.40 10.85
CA TYR A 47 -1.55 9.40 10.66
C TYR A 47 -2.15 10.81 10.76
N THR A 48 -1.64 11.61 11.69
CA THR A 48 -2.05 13.01 11.90
C THR A 48 -1.53 13.92 10.79
N GLU A 49 -0.25 13.78 10.41
CA GLU A 49 0.37 14.56 9.32
C GLU A 49 -0.31 14.31 7.96
N LEU A 50 -0.71 13.06 7.70
CA LEU A 50 -1.47 12.67 6.51
C LEU A 50 -2.93 13.17 6.51
N CYS A 51 -3.39 13.77 7.62
CA CYS A 51 -4.76 14.23 7.79
C CYS A 51 -5.80 13.13 7.50
N LEU A 52 -5.61 11.94 8.07
CA LEU A 52 -6.48 10.78 7.83
C LEU A 52 -7.67 10.65 8.77
N ASN A 53 -7.73 11.47 9.84
CA ASN A 53 -8.71 11.37 10.93
C ASN A 53 -10.17 11.29 10.48
N ASP A 54 -10.52 11.95 9.38
CA ASP A 54 -11.86 12.02 8.80
C ASP A 54 -12.09 11.01 7.66
N LYS A 55 -11.06 10.25 7.26
CA LYS A 55 -11.05 9.42 6.05
C LYS A 55 -10.87 7.94 6.34
N VAL A 56 -9.95 7.57 7.22
CA VAL A 56 -9.55 6.18 7.48
C VAL A 56 -9.54 5.98 8.98
N SER A 57 -10.03 4.85 9.52
CA SER A 57 -9.89 4.61 10.95
C SER A 57 -8.42 4.49 11.34
N PHE A 58 -8.04 4.93 12.55
CA PHE A 58 -6.67 4.74 13.04
C PHE A 58 -6.32 3.26 13.10
N SER A 59 -7.27 2.39 13.46
CA SER A 59 -7.08 0.93 13.47
C SER A 59 -6.72 0.38 12.08
N CYS A 60 -7.38 0.88 11.02
CA CYS A 60 -7.06 0.51 9.64
C CYS A 60 -5.63 0.92 9.28
N PHE A 61 -5.26 2.18 9.54
CA PHE A 61 -3.92 2.70 9.23
C PHE A 61 -2.82 1.99 10.03
N ASN A 62 -3.03 1.81 11.35
CA ASN A 62 -2.07 1.16 12.23
C ASN A 62 -1.78 -0.28 11.82
N ASN A 63 -2.84 -1.06 11.55
CA ASN A 63 -2.69 -2.43 11.09
C ASN A 63 -1.98 -2.49 9.73
N ALA A 64 -2.31 -1.58 8.80
CA ALA A 64 -1.68 -1.50 7.49
C ALA A 64 -0.16 -1.22 7.61
N MET A 65 0.24 -0.30 8.49
CA MET A 65 1.64 0.05 8.74
C MET A 65 2.44 -1.12 9.30
N HIS A 66 1.97 -1.76 10.39
CA HIS A 66 2.66 -2.93 10.93
C HIS A 66 2.72 -4.11 9.97
N GLY A 67 1.66 -4.30 9.16
CA GLY A 67 1.67 -5.33 8.13
C GLY A 67 2.67 -5.05 7.02
N LEU A 68 2.81 -3.79 6.59
CA LEU A 68 3.84 -3.39 5.64
C LEU A 68 5.23 -3.73 6.17
N GLU A 69 5.56 -3.35 7.41
CA GLU A 69 6.85 -3.67 8.04
C GLU A 69 7.09 -5.19 8.07
N LYS A 70 6.10 -5.96 8.56
CA LYS A 70 6.18 -7.43 8.62
C LYS A 70 6.39 -8.07 7.25
N ILE A 71 5.79 -7.52 6.19
CA ILE A 71 5.91 -8.06 4.84
C ILE A 71 7.26 -7.69 4.22
N GLU A 72 7.74 -6.46 4.42
CA GLU A 72 9.07 -6.03 3.97
C GLU A 72 10.18 -6.84 4.65
N ASP A 73 10.02 -7.14 5.94
CA ASP A 73 10.92 -7.96 6.74
C ASP A 73 11.14 -9.38 6.22
N LEU A 74 10.16 -9.90 5.49
CA LEU A 74 10.26 -11.25 4.97
C LEU A 74 11.23 -11.33 3.78
N GLU A 75 11.55 -10.21 3.09
CA GLU A 75 12.40 -10.18 1.89
C GLU A 75 11.97 -11.16 0.77
N ILE A 76 10.73 -11.66 0.85
CA ILE A 76 10.18 -12.68 -0.06
C ILE A 76 9.72 -12.08 -1.38
N PHE A 77 9.48 -10.77 -1.39
CA PHE A 77 8.83 -10.06 -2.49
C PHE A 77 9.73 -8.93 -2.94
N ASP A 78 9.97 -8.84 -4.25
CA ASP A 78 10.55 -7.65 -4.85
C ASP A 78 9.48 -6.55 -4.81
N ASN A 79 9.32 -5.91 -3.65
CA ASN A 79 8.45 -4.77 -3.45
C ASN A 79 9.08 -3.58 -4.19
N SER A 80 8.84 -3.52 -5.50
CA SER A 80 9.43 -2.50 -6.37
C SER A 80 9.01 -1.08 -5.98
N ASN A 81 8.00 -0.93 -5.10
CA ASN A 81 7.55 0.36 -4.61
C ASN A 81 7.13 0.36 -3.12
N ASN A 82 8.12 0.15 -2.24
CA ASN A 82 8.00 0.17 -0.77
C ASN A 82 7.62 1.53 -0.14
N ASN A 83 7.27 2.53 -0.95
CA ASN A 83 6.83 3.84 -0.47
C ASN A 83 5.32 3.99 -0.57
N LEU A 84 4.64 3.11 -1.31
CA LEU A 84 3.19 3.13 -1.42
C LEU A 84 2.57 2.13 -0.45
N LEU A 85 1.45 2.55 0.14
CA LEU A 85 0.56 1.68 0.90
C LEU A 85 -0.87 1.90 0.41
N VAL A 86 -1.56 0.81 0.11
CA VAL A 86 -2.96 0.84 -0.28
C VAL A 86 -3.81 0.30 0.85
N MET A 87 -4.84 1.05 1.24
CA MET A 87 -5.80 0.64 2.25
C MET A 87 -7.19 0.57 1.63
N VAL A 88 -7.92 -0.49 1.95
CA VAL A 88 -9.34 -0.61 1.67
C VAL A 88 -10.08 -0.79 3.00
N ASP A 89 -10.81 0.25 3.41
CA ASP A 89 -11.51 0.31 4.70
C ASP A 89 -12.97 -0.14 4.56
N TYR A 90 -13.22 -1.45 4.68
CA TYR A 90 -14.57 -2.00 4.54
C TYR A 90 -15.46 -1.85 5.77
N THR A 91 -15.01 -1.12 6.80
CA THR A 91 -15.91 -0.65 7.87
C THR A 91 -16.88 0.41 7.34
N LYS A 92 -16.51 1.10 6.24
CA LYS A 92 -17.31 2.12 5.57
C LYS A 92 -18.37 1.55 4.62
N PRO A 93 -19.51 2.23 4.47
CA PRO A 93 -20.51 1.86 3.48
C PRO A 93 -19.94 1.97 2.06
N SER A 94 -20.48 1.20 1.12
CA SER A 94 -20.01 1.21 -0.27
C SER A 94 -20.20 2.54 -0.99
N THR A 95 -21.07 3.40 -0.49
CA THR A 95 -21.34 4.74 -1.03
C THR A 95 -20.26 5.76 -0.67
N GLU A 96 -19.36 5.44 0.26
CA GLU A 96 -18.27 6.31 0.67
C GLU A 96 -16.93 5.89 0.06
N GLU A 97 -16.04 6.86 -0.08
CA GLU A 97 -14.65 6.60 -0.45
C GLU A 97 -14.00 5.75 0.63
N ARG A 98 -13.46 4.62 0.20
CA ARG A 98 -12.95 3.59 1.11
C ARG A 98 -11.74 2.84 0.55
N LEU A 99 -11.18 3.33 -0.56
CA LEU A 99 -9.85 2.98 -1.04
C LEU A 99 -8.97 4.22 -0.90
N PHE A 100 -7.80 4.03 -0.32
CA PHE A 100 -6.83 5.09 -0.07
C PHE A 100 -5.44 4.63 -0.50
N ILE A 101 -4.73 5.48 -1.23
CA ILE A 101 -3.36 5.23 -1.65
C ILE A 101 -2.50 6.35 -1.08
N ILE A 102 -1.54 6.00 -0.24
CA ILE A 102 -0.64 6.95 0.40
C ILE A 102 0.78 6.76 -0.10
N ASP A 103 1.51 7.86 -0.23
CA ASP A 103 2.95 7.90 -0.40
C ASP A 103 3.57 8.18 0.97
N LEU A 104 4.16 7.15 1.57
CA LEU A 104 4.78 7.19 2.89
C LEU A 104 6.03 8.05 2.92
N ARG A 105 6.75 8.16 1.79
CA ARG A 105 7.96 9.00 1.69
C ARG A 105 7.59 10.47 1.66
N LYS A 106 6.58 10.82 0.85
CA LYS A 106 6.07 12.19 0.74
C LYS A 106 5.11 12.56 1.86
N LYS A 107 4.70 11.59 2.69
CA LYS A 107 3.65 11.73 3.71
C LYS A 107 2.40 12.37 3.11
N GLN A 108 1.92 11.80 2.00
CA GLN A 108 0.81 12.36 1.23
C GLN A 108 -0.24 11.30 0.90
N LEU A 109 -1.52 11.63 1.08
CA LEU A 109 -2.62 10.89 0.48
C LEU A 109 -2.71 11.22 -1.02
N LEU A 110 -2.41 10.25 -1.88
CA LEU A 110 -2.37 10.43 -3.35
C LEU A 110 -3.76 10.27 -3.98
N ILE A 111 -4.51 9.26 -3.55
CA ILE A 111 -5.83 8.91 -4.10
C ILE A 111 -6.76 8.50 -2.96
N SER A 112 -7.98 9.03 -2.99
CA SER A 112 -9.14 8.47 -2.31
C SER A 112 -10.20 8.12 -3.36
N SER A 113 -10.84 6.95 -3.23
CA SER A 113 -11.76 6.44 -4.24
C SER A 113 -12.83 5.55 -3.65
N LEU A 114 -13.96 5.47 -4.37
CA LEU A 114 -14.90 4.36 -4.25
C LEU A 114 -14.22 3.04 -4.65
N VAL A 115 -14.65 1.95 -4.04
CA VAL A 115 -14.27 0.58 -4.45
C VAL A 115 -15.38 -0.39 -4.05
N THR A 116 -15.71 -1.33 -4.92
CA THR A 116 -16.75 -2.33 -4.67
C THR A 116 -16.21 -3.56 -3.94
N HIS A 117 -17.10 -4.32 -3.31
CA HIS A 117 -16.82 -5.65 -2.78
C HIS A 117 -17.65 -6.72 -3.51
N GLY A 118 -17.35 -7.99 -3.26
CA GLY A 118 -18.09 -9.13 -3.82
C GLY A 118 -19.51 -9.26 -3.27
N ARG A 119 -20.46 -9.74 -4.08
CA ARG A 119 -21.86 -9.91 -3.66
C ARG A 119 -22.07 -10.84 -2.45
N GLY A 120 -21.15 -11.78 -2.24
CA GLY A 120 -21.15 -12.65 -1.06
C GLY A 120 -20.61 -11.98 0.20
N THR A 121 -20.19 -10.71 0.13
CA THR A 121 -19.61 -9.95 1.24
C THR A 121 -20.61 -9.06 1.96
N GLY A 122 -21.67 -8.63 1.28
CA GLY A 122 -22.71 -7.79 1.86
C GLY A 122 -23.44 -6.97 0.81
N ASP A 123 -24.26 -6.03 1.28
CA ASP A 123 -25.02 -5.09 0.44
C ASP A 123 -24.39 -3.69 0.50
N LEU A 124 -24.91 -2.80 1.36
CA LEU A 124 -24.32 -1.48 1.58
C LEU A 124 -22.97 -1.60 2.30
N TYR A 125 -22.97 -2.34 3.40
CA TYR A 125 -21.77 -2.65 4.20
C TYR A 125 -21.22 -4.03 3.85
N ALA A 126 -19.90 -4.16 3.91
CA ALA A 126 -19.20 -5.43 3.82
C ALA A 126 -19.13 -6.07 5.20
N THR A 127 -19.85 -7.18 5.40
CA THR A 127 -20.03 -7.80 6.72
C THR A 127 -19.55 -9.25 6.76
N LYS A 128 -19.25 -9.85 5.61
CA LYS A 128 -18.79 -11.25 5.48
C LYS A 128 -17.60 -11.33 4.53
N PHE A 129 -16.59 -12.08 4.90
CA PHE A 129 -15.41 -12.27 4.05
C PHE A 129 -15.13 -13.75 3.88
N SER A 130 -14.63 -14.16 2.72
CA SER A 130 -14.36 -15.56 2.45
C SER A 130 -13.20 -15.75 1.50
N ASN A 131 -12.41 -16.76 1.82
CA ASN A 131 -11.34 -17.28 0.98
C ASN A 131 -11.80 -18.45 0.09
N LYS A 132 -13.05 -18.91 0.24
CA LYS A 132 -13.55 -20.11 -0.45
C LYS A 132 -13.84 -19.80 -1.92
N ASN A 133 -13.52 -20.74 -2.80
CA ASN A 133 -13.93 -20.68 -4.20
C ASN A 133 -15.46 -20.62 -4.31
N ASN A 134 -15.97 -19.94 -5.34
CA ASN A 134 -17.41 -19.75 -5.60
C ASN A 134 -18.23 -19.09 -4.46
N SER A 135 -17.60 -18.56 -3.40
CA SER A 135 -18.29 -17.81 -2.35
C SER A 135 -18.85 -16.47 -2.82
N TYR A 136 -18.29 -15.93 -3.91
CA TYR A 136 -18.54 -14.58 -4.42
C TYR A 136 -18.24 -13.45 -3.41
N SER A 137 -17.53 -13.76 -2.32
CA SER A 137 -17.10 -12.80 -1.32
C SER A 137 -15.70 -12.29 -1.63
N THR A 138 -15.43 -11.04 -1.28
CA THR A 138 -14.06 -10.55 -1.12
C THR A 138 -13.43 -11.22 0.11
N SER A 139 -12.14 -11.52 0.06
CA SER A 139 -11.36 -11.94 1.24
C SER A 139 -10.72 -10.70 1.88
N SER A 140 -10.56 -10.71 3.21
CA SER A 140 -9.89 -9.62 3.94
C SER A 140 -8.38 -9.86 4.05
N GLY A 141 -7.66 -8.92 4.66
CA GLY A 141 -6.25 -9.05 4.97
C GLY A 141 -5.30 -8.48 3.91
N PHE A 142 -4.05 -8.93 3.95
CA PHE A 142 -2.95 -8.40 3.16
C PHE A 142 -2.82 -9.07 1.81
N TYR A 143 -2.64 -8.23 0.78
CA TYR A 143 -2.36 -8.62 -0.58
C TYR A 143 -1.08 -7.96 -1.06
N LEU A 144 -0.44 -8.59 -2.04
CA LEU A 144 0.55 -7.97 -2.89
C LEU A 144 -0.04 -7.76 -4.29
N THR A 145 0.14 -6.57 -4.85
CA THR A 145 -0.25 -6.31 -6.24
C THR A 145 0.73 -6.95 -7.21
N GLY A 146 0.22 -7.45 -8.33
CA GLY A 146 1.02 -8.06 -9.38
C GLY A 146 1.11 -7.25 -10.65
N ASN A 147 1.04 -7.97 -11.77
CA ASN A 147 1.05 -7.39 -13.10
C ASN A 147 -0.33 -6.90 -13.52
N ILE A 148 -0.34 -5.91 -14.41
CA ILE A 148 -1.53 -5.53 -15.16
C ILE A 148 -1.67 -6.48 -16.34
N TYR A 149 -2.90 -6.93 -16.59
CA TYR A 149 -3.23 -7.74 -17.76
C TYR A 149 -4.59 -7.32 -18.33
N ASN A 150 -4.84 -7.66 -19.59
CA ASN A 150 -6.13 -7.41 -20.23
C ASN A 150 -7.08 -8.59 -20.00
N GLY A 151 -8.09 -8.38 -19.17
CA GLY A 151 -9.15 -9.35 -18.90
C GLY A 151 -10.48 -8.96 -19.55
N LYS A 152 -11.55 -9.68 -19.19
CA LYS A 152 -12.92 -9.39 -19.67
C LYS A 152 -13.46 -8.00 -19.30
N HIS A 153 -12.82 -7.32 -18.34
CA HIS A 153 -13.20 -6.00 -17.83
C HIS A 153 -12.17 -4.92 -18.22
N GLY A 154 -11.37 -5.19 -19.25
CA GLY A 154 -10.23 -4.36 -19.67
C GLY A 154 -9.00 -4.59 -18.79
N GLU A 155 -8.16 -3.56 -18.68
CA GLU A 155 -6.97 -3.58 -17.84
C GLU A 155 -7.33 -3.88 -16.39
N SER A 156 -6.76 -4.97 -15.88
CA SER A 156 -7.02 -5.51 -14.55
C SER A 156 -5.69 -5.78 -13.85
N LEU A 157 -5.64 -5.55 -12.55
CA LEU A 157 -4.45 -5.74 -11.72
C LEU A 157 -4.59 -7.03 -10.91
N GLU A 158 -3.62 -7.93 -11.06
CA GLU A 158 -3.54 -9.16 -10.26
C GLU A 158 -3.35 -8.86 -8.77
N LEU A 159 -3.98 -9.68 -7.92
CA LEU A 159 -3.80 -9.64 -6.47
C LEU A 159 -3.38 -11.01 -5.94
N TYR A 160 -2.32 -11.00 -5.14
CA TYR A 160 -1.76 -12.17 -4.47
C TYR A 160 -2.09 -12.07 -2.99
N GLY A 161 -2.89 -13.00 -2.45
CA GLY A 161 -3.19 -13.02 -1.02
C GLY A 161 -2.02 -13.56 -0.22
N LEU A 162 -1.66 -12.87 0.85
CA LEU A 162 -0.44 -13.13 1.63
C LEU A 162 -0.70 -13.92 2.92
N GLU A 163 -1.94 -14.31 3.21
CA GLU A 163 -2.32 -14.92 4.48
C GLU A 163 -3.02 -16.28 4.32
N LYS A 164 -2.41 -17.31 4.92
CA LYS A 164 -2.86 -18.70 4.86
C LYS A 164 -4.28 -18.84 5.39
N GLY A 165 -5.15 -19.46 4.59
CA GLY A 165 -6.56 -19.68 4.93
C GLY A 165 -7.42 -18.40 4.99
N LYS A 166 -6.85 -17.19 4.94
CA LYS A 166 -7.58 -15.91 4.97
C LYS A 166 -7.78 -15.33 3.57
N ASN A 167 -6.74 -15.31 2.74
CA ASN A 167 -6.82 -14.83 1.36
C ASN A 167 -5.88 -15.54 0.37
N ASP A 168 -5.13 -16.56 0.80
CA ASP A 168 -4.19 -17.35 -0.03
C ASP A 168 -4.77 -17.99 -1.30
N ASN A 169 -6.10 -18.03 -1.49
CA ASN A 169 -6.72 -18.47 -2.74
C ASN A 169 -7.04 -17.32 -3.71
N ALA A 170 -6.67 -16.06 -3.43
CA ALA A 170 -7.01 -14.89 -4.25
C ALA A 170 -6.70 -15.08 -5.73
N LYS A 171 -5.45 -15.48 -6.08
CA LYS A 171 -5.03 -15.73 -7.46
C LYS A 171 -5.80 -16.89 -8.11
N LYS A 172 -5.96 -18.01 -7.39
CA LYS A 172 -6.73 -19.19 -7.86
C LYS A 172 -8.20 -18.86 -8.13
N ARG A 173 -8.75 -17.87 -7.41
CA ARG A 173 -10.12 -17.38 -7.54
C ARG A 173 -10.25 -16.22 -8.53
N THR A 174 -9.14 -15.81 -9.17
CA THR A 174 -9.06 -14.65 -10.07
C THR A 174 -9.61 -13.38 -9.40
N ILE A 175 -9.26 -13.17 -8.14
CA ILE A 175 -9.55 -11.92 -7.43
C ILE A 175 -8.54 -10.88 -7.90
N VAL A 176 -9.04 -9.80 -8.48
CA VAL A 176 -8.25 -8.73 -9.12
C VAL A 176 -8.87 -7.36 -8.81
N MET A 177 -8.14 -6.28 -9.11
CA MET A 177 -8.74 -4.96 -9.27
C MET A 177 -9.06 -4.71 -10.74
N HIS A 178 -10.24 -4.16 -11.04
CA HIS A 178 -10.66 -3.90 -12.43
C HIS A 178 -11.71 -2.79 -12.49
N SER A 179 -11.94 -2.23 -13.67
CA SER A 179 -12.96 -1.20 -13.86
C SER A 179 -14.39 -1.76 -13.77
N ALA A 180 -15.34 -0.98 -13.28
CA ALA A 180 -16.77 -1.34 -13.35
C ALA A 180 -17.66 -0.11 -13.49
N TYR A 181 -18.60 -0.15 -14.45
CA TYR A 181 -19.59 0.90 -14.66
C TYR A 181 -20.55 1.12 -13.47
N TYR A 182 -20.58 0.18 -12.51
CA TYR A 182 -21.41 0.25 -11.30
C TYR A 182 -20.64 0.73 -10.06
N ALA A 183 -19.39 1.13 -10.22
CA ALA A 183 -18.52 1.63 -9.16
C ALA A 183 -18.43 3.16 -9.20
N ASN A 184 -19.56 3.87 -9.20
CA ASN A 184 -19.59 5.34 -9.21
C ASN A 184 -20.74 5.91 -8.38
N LYS A 185 -20.67 7.22 -8.11
CA LYS A 185 -21.65 7.95 -7.28
C LYS A 185 -23.08 7.89 -7.84
N ALA A 186 -23.26 8.04 -9.15
CA ALA A 186 -24.59 7.95 -9.77
C ALA A 186 -25.25 6.57 -9.55
N PHE A 187 -24.48 5.48 -9.60
CA PHE A 187 -24.97 4.15 -9.26
C PHE A 187 -25.33 4.06 -7.76
N ALA A 188 -24.46 4.57 -6.89
CA ALA A 188 -24.72 4.62 -5.44
C ALA A 188 -26.00 5.41 -5.10
N GLU A 189 -26.21 6.58 -5.68
CA GLU A 189 -27.39 7.43 -5.48
C GLU A 189 -28.67 6.73 -5.96
N LYS A 190 -28.61 6.07 -7.13
CA LYS A 190 -29.78 5.39 -7.70
C LYS A 190 -30.18 4.13 -6.94
N TYR A 191 -29.21 3.35 -6.45
CA TYR A 191 -29.45 2.02 -5.87
C TYR A 191 -29.21 1.94 -4.36
N GLY A 192 -28.83 3.04 -3.72
CA GLY A 192 -28.48 3.11 -2.30
C GLY A 192 -27.18 2.40 -1.93
N ARG A 193 -26.40 1.93 -2.90
CA ARG A 193 -25.10 1.24 -2.75
C ARG A 193 -24.41 1.09 -4.10
N LEU A 194 -23.12 0.79 -4.12
CA LEU A 194 -22.45 0.38 -5.35
C LEU A 194 -22.93 -0.97 -5.86
N GLY A 195 -22.65 -1.26 -7.13
CA GLY A 195 -22.72 -2.63 -7.65
C GLY A 195 -21.70 -3.53 -6.97
N ARG A 196 -21.84 -4.83 -7.18
CA ARG A 196 -21.04 -5.84 -6.47
C ARG A 196 -20.50 -6.87 -7.45
N SER A 197 -19.21 -7.17 -7.32
CA SER A 197 -18.50 -8.12 -8.16
C SER A 197 -18.73 -9.57 -7.66
N LYS A 198 -17.96 -10.53 -8.19
CA LYS A 198 -17.86 -11.90 -7.67
C LYS A 198 -16.70 -12.08 -6.68
N GLY A 199 -16.20 -10.99 -6.08
CA GLY A 199 -15.12 -10.99 -5.08
C GLY A 199 -14.02 -9.98 -5.35
N CYS A 200 -13.87 -9.55 -6.60
CA CYS A 200 -12.92 -8.53 -7.06
C CYS A 200 -13.16 -7.15 -6.43
N LEU A 201 -12.10 -6.36 -6.34
CA LEU A 201 -12.12 -4.97 -5.89
C LEU A 201 -12.33 -4.07 -7.11
N ALA A 202 -13.59 -3.87 -7.52
CA ALA A 202 -13.87 -3.09 -8.72
C ALA A 202 -13.82 -1.58 -8.47
N LEU A 203 -13.24 -0.83 -9.41
CA LEU A 203 -12.93 0.60 -9.35
C LEU A 203 -13.83 1.43 -10.28
N PRO A 204 -13.98 2.74 -10.00
CA PRO A 204 -14.54 3.70 -10.96
C PRO A 204 -13.78 3.63 -12.29
N THR A 205 -14.51 3.71 -13.40
CA THR A 205 -13.93 3.55 -14.75
C THR A 205 -12.90 4.63 -15.08
N ASP A 206 -13.13 5.86 -14.61
CA ASP A 206 -12.27 7.03 -14.76
C ASP A 206 -10.98 6.96 -13.92
N LEU A 207 -11.00 6.24 -12.80
CA LEU A 207 -9.85 6.09 -11.91
C LEU A 207 -9.07 4.78 -12.11
N ASN A 208 -9.64 3.79 -12.82
CA ASN A 208 -9.05 2.45 -12.94
C ASN A 208 -7.60 2.49 -13.44
N ALA A 209 -7.35 3.07 -14.62
CA ALA A 209 -6.01 3.12 -15.22
C ALA A 209 -5.02 3.86 -14.32
N LYS A 210 -5.43 4.99 -13.72
CA LYS A 210 -4.57 5.76 -12.80
C LYS A 210 -4.18 4.95 -11.58
N ILE A 211 -5.14 4.25 -10.96
CA ILE A 211 -4.91 3.46 -9.75
C ILE A 211 -4.02 2.26 -10.06
N ILE A 212 -4.39 1.43 -11.05
CA ILE A 212 -3.67 0.17 -11.28
C ILE A 212 -2.23 0.40 -11.75
N ASN A 213 -1.97 1.43 -12.56
CA ASN A 213 -0.61 1.78 -12.98
C ASN A 213 0.23 2.32 -11.82
N LEU A 214 -0.39 3.06 -10.89
CA LEU A 214 0.31 3.59 -9.72
C LEU A 214 0.77 2.48 -8.77
N ILE A 215 -0.04 1.42 -8.63
CA ILE A 215 0.17 0.39 -7.60
C ILE A 215 0.58 -0.98 -8.18
N SER A 216 0.83 -1.10 -9.48
CA SER A 216 1.31 -2.36 -10.07
C SER A 216 2.75 -2.66 -9.66
N GLY A 217 3.12 -3.95 -9.68
CA GLY A 217 4.51 -4.36 -9.49
C GLY A 217 4.95 -4.54 -8.04
N GLY A 218 4.05 -4.96 -7.14
CA GLY A 218 4.47 -5.39 -5.81
C GLY A 218 4.20 -4.42 -4.67
N VAL A 219 3.11 -3.65 -4.73
CA VAL A 219 2.66 -2.77 -3.64
C VAL A 219 1.80 -3.55 -2.65
N VAL A 220 1.98 -3.27 -1.35
CA VAL A 220 1.15 -3.85 -0.29
C VAL A 220 -0.23 -3.18 -0.29
N LEU A 221 -1.26 -4.03 -0.32
CA LEU A 221 -2.66 -3.64 -0.18
C LEU A 221 -3.27 -4.33 1.04
N TYR A 222 -3.84 -3.54 1.95
CA TYR A 222 -4.53 -4.05 3.13
C TYR A 222 -6.05 -3.87 3.01
N VAL A 223 -6.79 -4.97 3.09
CA VAL A 223 -8.26 -4.97 3.18
C VAL A 223 -8.66 -5.08 4.66
N HIS A 224 -9.00 -3.94 5.24
CA HIS A 224 -9.44 -3.80 6.62
C HIS A 224 -10.93 -4.06 6.79
N THR A 225 -11.32 -4.66 7.92
CA THR A 225 -12.71 -5.03 8.19
C THR A 225 -13.11 -4.75 9.62
N ASN A 226 -14.41 -4.76 9.88
CA ASN A 226 -14.97 -4.66 11.23
C ASN A 226 -14.50 -5.78 12.20
N PHE A 227 -13.94 -6.89 11.68
CA PHE A 227 -13.37 -7.94 12.53
C PHE A 227 -12.01 -7.55 13.12
N ASP A 228 -11.30 -6.63 12.44
CA ASP A 228 -9.96 -6.15 12.77
C ASP A 228 -9.99 -4.85 13.63
N GLU A 229 -11.13 -4.17 13.70
CA GLU A 229 -11.30 -2.89 14.41
C GLU A 229 -11.02 -3.04 15.92
N ASN A 230 -10.19 -2.15 16.47
CA ASN A 230 -9.82 -2.09 17.90
C ASN A 230 -9.18 -3.37 18.44
N LYS A 231 -8.50 -4.14 17.58
CA LYS A 231 -7.77 -5.35 17.95
C LYS A 231 -6.37 -5.34 17.37
N GLU A 232 -5.46 -5.97 18.08
CA GLU A 232 -4.16 -6.34 17.52
C GLU A 232 -4.37 -7.30 16.34
N TYR A 233 -3.70 -7.03 15.23
CA TYR A 233 -3.82 -7.84 14.03
C TYR A 233 -3.02 -9.14 14.16
N ASP A 234 -3.65 -10.28 13.88
CA ASP A 234 -3.00 -11.59 13.90
C ASP A 234 -2.15 -11.81 12.64
N PHE A 235 -0.84 -11.58 12.76
CA PHE A 235 0.14 -11.83 11.70
C PHE A 235 0.61 -13.28 11.59
N SER A 236 0.15 -14.21 12.45
CA SER A 236 0.62 -15.61 12.44
C SER A 236 0.30 -16.37 11.15
N LYS A 237 -0.63 -15.84 10.35
CA LYS A 237 -1.06 -16.43 9.08
C LYS A 237 -0.27 -15.92 7.88
N LEU A 238 0.59 -14.91 8.06
CA LEU A 238 1.38 -14.35 6.97
C LEU A 238 2.29 -15.44 6.37
N LEU A 239 2.28 -15.54 5.05
CA LEU A 239 2.98 -16.59 4.32
C LEU A 239 4.47 -16.28 4.21
N SER A 240 5.30 -17.27 4.51
CA SER A 240 6.76 -17.19 4.45
C SER A 240 7.35 -17.76 3.15
N LYS A 241 6.59 -17.78 2.05
CA LYS A 241 7.06 -18.29 0.73
C LYS A 241 6.80 -17.29 -0.40
N SER A 242 7.67 -17.29 -1.40
CA SER A 242 7.52 -16.50 -2.64
C SER A 242 6.44 -17.05 -3.55
N PHE A 243 5.90 -16.20 -4.43
CA PHE A 243 4.73 -16.46 -5.29
C PHE A 243 5.02 -16.23 -6.77
#